data_AF-W2Y4S1-F1
#
_entry.id   AF-W2Y4S1-F1
#
_cell.length_a   1.000
_cell.length_b   1.000
_cell.length_c   1.000
_cell.angle_alpha   90.00
_cell.angle_beta   90.00
_cell.angle_gamma   90.00
#
_symmetry.space_group_name_H-M   'P 1'
#
loop_
_entity.id
_entity.type
_entity.pdbx_description
1 polymer ?
#
loop_
_entity_poly.entity_id
_entity_poly.type
_entity_poly.pdbx_seq_one_letter_code
_entity_poly.pdbx_strand_id
1 'polypeptide(L)'
;VPKVVSRTILKQEDEIEDPESPMQSRPTSPEMESVARGRGLKGAGLQGARMTRAGYNLRDIEGTGMASDLVYKRLGSKFVQVERLNDGELKIVYPNRKLVGMRRSVSPVVAKILKTLIYDKEVDQEAYNKLPMDDKQLFHEILRITHIQYEFKNPLQDPREALKQEYIKLKGEIMLGNDNPEIVKELKTVLVDMYSAKLIFLMMNLKKF
;
A
#
# COMPACT_ATOMS: atom_id res chain seq x y z
N VAL A 1 30.63 -45.65 -27.19
CA VAL A 1 30.74 -47.03 -27.71
C VAL A 1 29.74 -47.89 -26.97
N PRO A 2 28.93 -48.73 -27.63
CA PRO A 2 28.55 -48.69 -29.05
C PRO A 2 27.61 -47.47 -29.27
N LYS A 3 26.50 -47.41 -30.04
CA LYS A 3 25.82 -48.29 -31.02
C LYS A 3 25.03 -47.40 -32.02
N VAL A 4 24.45 -48.00 -33.05
CA VAL A 4 23.57 -47.36 -34.06
C VAL A 4 22.29 -48.20 -34.24
N VAL A 5 21.15 -47.55 -34.50
CA VAL A 5 19.97 -48.14 -35.17
C VAL A 5 19.39 -47.08 -36.12
N SER A 6 19.22 -47.42 -37.39
CA SER A 6 18.68 -46.55 -38.44
C SER A 6 17.36 -47.12 -39.00
N ARG A 7 16.40 -46.29 -39.41
CA ARG A 7 15.31 -46.72 -40.30
C ARG A 7 14.64 -45.63 -41.16
N THR A 8 15.10 -45.62 -42.42
CA THR A 8 14.56 -45.17 -43.72
C THR A 8 13.07 -45.53 -43.96
N ILE A 9 12.20 -44.85 -44.76
CA ILE A 9 12.02 -43.51 -45.40
C ILE A 9 10.50 -43.43 -45.82
N LEU A 10 10.04 -42.32 -46.43
CA LEU A 10 8.74 -42.03 -47.13
C LEU A 10 7.74 -41.20 -46.29
N LYS A 11 7.28 -39.99 -46.68
CA LYS A 11 7.01 -39.30 -47.97
C LYS A 11 5.70 -39.71 -48.66
N GLN A 12 4.71 -38.82 -48.61
CA GLN A 12 3.82 -38.48 -49.72
C GLN A 12 3.26 -37.06 -49.55
N GLU A 13 3.15 -36.33 -50.66
CA GLU A 13 2.40 -35.09 -50.81
C GLU A 13 0.92 -35.38 -51.14
N ASP A 14 0.04 -34.37 -51.03
CA ASP A 14 -1.09 -34.15 -51.94
C ASP A 14 -1.61 -32.70 -51.81
N GLU A 15 -1.86 -32.06 -52.95
CA GLU A 15 -2.38 -30.69 -53.10
C GLU A 15 -3.83 -30.75 -53.64
N ILE A 16 -4.70 -29.81 -53.26
CA ILE A 16 -5.96 -29.53 -53.99
C ILE A 16 -6.20 -28.01 -54.02
N GLU A 17 -6.29 -27.45 -55.22
CA GLU A 17 -6.63 -26.05 -55.51
C GLU A 17 -8.09 -25.91 -56.02
N ASP A 18 -8.65 -24.69 -55.90
CA ASP A 18 -9.65 -24.08 -56.82
C ASP A 18 -11.06 -24.72 -56.98
N PRO A 19 -12.05 -24.06 -57.67
CA PRO A 19 -12.04 -22.75 -58.36
C PRO A 19 -13.16 -21.74 -57.95
N GLU A 20 -13.25 -20.59 -58.64
CA GLU A 20 -14.20 -19.48 -58.40
C GLU A 20 -15.53 -19.48 -59.21
N SER A 21 -16.53 -18.70 -58.71
CA SER A 21 -17.53 -17.92 -59.49
C SER A 21 -18.65 -18.66 -60.30
N PRO A 22 -19.71 -18.01 -60.87
CA PRO A 22 -20.06 -16.57 -60.92
C PRO A 22 -21.55 -16.13 -60.65
N MET A 23 -21.74 -14.82 -60.36
CA MET A 23 -22.78 -13.86 -60.85
C MET A 23 -24.31 -13.90 -60.55
N GLN A 24 -24.81 -12.69 -60.16
CA GLN A 24 -26.14 -12.06 -60.39
C GLN A 24 -27.38 -12.61 -59.62
N SER A 25 -28.40 -11.82 -59.23
CA SER A 25 -28.96 -10.57 -59.82
C SER A 25 -29.53 -9.56 -58.78
N ARG A 26 -30.24 -8.51 -59.24
CA ARG A 26 -30.85 -7.41 -58.44
C ARG A 26 -32.20 -7.01 -59.05
N PRO A 27 -33.23 -6.63 -58.26
CA PRO A 27 -33.90 -5.35 -58.57
C PRO A 27 -34.46 -4.55 -57.35
N THR A 28 -34.57 -3.23 -57.57
CA THR A 28 -35.51 -2.22 -57.03
C THR A 28 -36.17 -2.33 -55.64
N SER A 29 -36.05 -1.24 -54.86
CA SER A 29 -36.90 -0.90 -53.70
C SER A 29 -38.34 -0.52 -54.10
N PRO A 30 -39.24 -0.36 -53.11
CA PRO A 30 -39.74 0.99 -52.81
C PRO A 30 -39.51 1.43 -51.35
N GLU A 31 -39.84 2.68 -51.05
CA GLU A 31 -39.53 3.35 -49.77
C GLU A 31 -40.51 3.00 -48.64
N MET A 32 -39.98 2.92 -47.41
CA MET A 32 -40.73 3.24 -46.19
C MET A 32 -39.85 4.03 -45.23
N GLU A 33 -40.29 5.24 -44.88
CA GLU A 33 -39.59 6.11 -43.93
C GLU A 33 -39.61 5.52 -42.51
N SER A 34 -38.52 4.89 -42.11
CA SER A 34 -38.26 4.63 -40.69
C SER A 34 -37.45 5.79 -40.10
N VAL A 35 -38.14 6.76 -39.49
CA VAL A 35 -37.51 7.90 -38.77
C VAL A 35 -36.93 7.44 -37.42
N ALA A 36 -36.19 6.33 -37.44
CA ALA A 36 -35.30 5.92 -36.38
C ALA A 36 -34.13 6.90 -36.35
N ARG A 37 -34.25 7.96 -35.54
CA ARG A 37 -33.12 8.82 -35.14
C ARG A 37 -32.14 8.02 -34.29
N GLY A 38 -31.39 7.14 -34.95
CA GLY A 38 -30.26 6.45 -34.37
C GLY A 38 -29.32 7.49 -33.79
N ARG A 39 -29.20 7.53 -32.45
CA ARG A 39 -28.07 8.17 -31.79
C ARG A 39 -26.86 7.33 -32.15
N GLY A 40 -26.28 7.61 -33.32
CA GLY A 40 -25.10 6.93 -33.81
C GLY A 40 -24.06 6.93 -32.70
N LEU A 41 -23.42 5.78 -32.49
CA LEU A 41 -22.26 5.68 -31.63
C LEU A 41 -21.18 6.57 -32.24
N LYS A 42 -21.17 7.86 -31.85
CA LYS A 42 -20.05 8.75 -32.07
C LYS A 42 -18.89 8.07 -31.39
N GLY A 43 -18.05 7.43 -32.18
CA GLY A 43 -16.82 6.85 -31.68
C GLY A 43 -16.13 7.92 -30.85
N ALA A 44 -15.90 7.62 -29.58
CA ALA A 44 -15.02 8.41 -28.74
C ALA A 44 -13.61 8.19 -29.31
N GLY A 45 -13.34 8.88 -30.42
CA GLY A 45 -12.06 8.79 -31.09
C GLY A 45 -10.98 9.27 -30.15
N LEU A 46 -9.74 9.05 -30.57
CA LEU A 46 -8.57 9.66 -29.95
C LEU A 46 -8.53 11.17 -30.30
N GLN A 47 -9.62 11.90 -29.99
CA GLN A 47 -9.65 13.35 -29.87
C GLN A 47 -8.54 13.70 -28.89
N GLY A 48 -7.45 14.23 -29.44
CA GLY A 48 -6.13 14.19 -28.82
C GLY A 48 -6.20 14.43 -27.32
N ALA A 49 -6.12 13.35 -26.54
CA ALA A 49 -6.03 13.45 -25.11
C ALA A 49 -4.72 14.19 -24.84
N ARG A 50 -4.82 15.51 -24.62
CA ARG A 50 -3.72 16.35 -24.18
C ARG A 50 -3.06 15.56 -23.07
N MET A 51 -1.84 15.07 -23.32
CA MET A 51 -1.16 14.17 -22.41
C MET A 51 -0.89 14.98 -21.15
N THR A 52 -1.84 14.90 -20.21
CA THR A 52 -1.79 15.66 -18.98
C THR A 52 -0.52 15.25 -18.26
N ARG A 53 0.03 16.12 -17.41
CA ARG A 53 1.25 15.83 -16.65
C ARG A 53 1.03 14.79 -15.52
N ALA A 54 0.17 13.80 -15.76
CA ALA A 54 0.17 12.49 -15.15
C ALA A 54 1.47 11.77 -15.53
N GLY A 55 2.60 12.26 -14.98
CA GLY A 55 3.89 11.61 -15.11
C GLY A 55 3.85 10.21 -14.52
N TYR A 56 4.72 9.34 -15.04
CA TYR A 56 4.75 7.90 -14.82
C TYR A 56 4.37 7.46 -13.39
N ASN A 57 3.54 6.44 -13.31
CA ASN A 57 3.19 5.77 -12.06
C ASN A 57 4.47 5.29 -11.36
N LEU A 58 4.56 5.50 -10.05
CA LEU A 58 5.81 5.31 -9.29
C LEU A 58 6.29 3.85 -9.26
N ARG A 59 5.39 2.87 -9.45
CA ARG A 59 5.76 1.45 -9.61
C ARG A 59 6.44 1.17 -10.94
N ASP A 60 6.04 1.87 -12.00
CA ASP A 60 6.47 1.60 -13.38
C ASP A 60 7.87 2.18 -13.66
N ILE A 61 8.43 2.94 -12.71
CA ILE A 61 9.76 3.54 -12.74
C ILE A 61 10.67 3.10 -11.58
N GLU A 62 10.19 2.26 -10.66
CA GLU A 62 10.96 1.79 -9.50
C GLU A 62 12.20 1.00 -9.96
N GLY A 63 13.41 1.48 -9.63
CA GLY A 63 14.66 0.88 -10.08
C GLY A 63 15.10 1.27 -11.50
N THR A 64 14.40 2.18 -12.19
CA THR A 64 14.81 2.68 -13.51
C THR A 64 15.84 3.81 -13.46
N GLY A 65 16.14 4.36 -12.27
CA GLY A 65 17.07 5.48 -12.10
C GLY A 65 16.54 6.83 -12.58
N MET A 66 15.28 6.92 -13.05
CA MET A 66 14.65 8.20 -13.37
C MET A 66 14.60 9.13 -12.14
N ALA A 67 14.66 10.44 -12.36
CA ALA A 67 14.64 11.42 -11.27
C ALA A 67 13.46 11.28 -10.28
N SER A 68 12.30 10.78 -10.72
CA SER A 68 11.16 10.49 -9.82
C SER A 68 11.38 9.26 -8.92
N ASP A 69 12.18 8.27 -9.33
CA ASP A 69 12.58 7.10 -8.52
C ASP A 69 13.65 7.49 -7.49
N LEU A 70 14.49 8.50 -7.76
CA LEU A 70 15.39 9.06 -6.75
C LEU A 70 14.62 9.82 -5.65
N VAL A 71 13.58 10.57 -6.03
CA VAL A 71 12.78 11.43 -5.11
C VAL A 71 11.76 10.65 -4.28
N TYR A 72 11.11 9.63 -4.84
CA TYR A 72 10.10 8.81 -4.16
C TYR A 72 10.62 7.40 -3.94
N LYS A 73 10.68 6.96 -2.67
CA LYS A 73 11.00 5.57 -2.32
C LYS A 73 9.79 4.83 -1.78
N ARG A 74 9.73 3.53 -2.06
CA ARG A 74 8.62 2.65 -1.71
C ARG A 74 8.63 2.37 -0.21
N LEU A 75 7.44 2.29 0.38
CA LEU A 75 7.20 1.86 1.75
C LEU A 75 5.95 0.98 1.76
N GLY A 76 6.17 -0.33 1.84
CA GLY A 76 5.15 -1.37 1.67
C GLY A 76 4.39 -1.23 0.34
N SER A 77 3.09 -0.91 0.42
CA SER A 77 2.21 -0.71 -0.74
C SER A 77 2.18 0.72 -1.31
N LYS A 78 2.82 1.69 -0.63
CA LYS A 78 2.79 3.14 -0.93
C LYS A 78 4.20 3.68 -1.22
N PHE A 79 4.33 4.98 -1.47
CA PHE A 79 5.61 5.68 -1.65
C PHE A 79 5.71 6.90 -0.72
N VAL A 80 6.94 7.29 -0.37
CA VAL A 80 7.26 8.45 0.47
C VAL A 80 8.24 9.36 -0.30
N GLN A 81 8.04 10.68 -0.26
CA GLN A 81 9.02 11.63 -0.80
C GLN A 81 10.16 11.83 0.21
N VAL A 82 11.37 11.40 -0.14
CA VAL A 82 12.51 11.36 0.80
C VAL A 82 12.99 12.76 1.18
N GLU A 83 13.00 13.70 0.22
CA GLU A 83 13.40 15.10 0.43
C GLU A 83 12.63 15.71 1.61
N ARG A 84 11.29 15.62 1.57
CA ARG A 84 10.40 16.14 2.62
C ARG A 84 10.58 15.42 3.95
N LEU A 85 10.95 14.13 3.92
CA LEU A 85 11.32 13.36 5.13
C LEU A 85 12.69 13.78 5.70
N ASN A 86 13.53 14.50 4.95
CA ASN A 86 14.68 15.23 5.49
C ASN A 86 14.25 16.55 6.12
N ASP A 87 13.31 17.26 5.50
CA ASP A 87 12.74 18.52 5.99
C ASP A 87 11.78 18.36 7.21
N GLY A 88 11.51 17.13 7.63
CA GLY A 88 10.58 16.82 8.73
C GLY A 88 9.10 16.78 8.36
N GLU A 89 8.73 16.85 7.08
CA GLU A 89 7.36 16.70 6.58
C GLU A 89 7.14 15.31 5.96
N LEU A 90 6.30 14.49 6.60
CA LEU A 90 5.88 13.21 6.04
C LEU A 90 4.81 13.42 4.94
N LYS A 91 5.16 13.00 3.73
CA LYS A 91 4.28 12.98 2.55
C LYS A 91 4.23 11.57 1.94
N ILE A 92 3.20 10.80 2.32
CA ILE A 92 2.89 9.48 1.73
C ILE A 92 2.02 9.67 0.48
N VAL A 93 2.33 8.97 -0.60
CA VAL A 93 1.55 8.97 -1.85
C VAL A 93 1.22 7.57 -2.35
N TYR A 94 0.10 7.45 -3.06
CA TYR A 94 -0.22 6.31 -3.89
C TYR A 94 0.74 6.20 -5.08
N PRO A 95 0.86 5.03 -5.74
CA PRO A 95 1.67 4.87 -6.94
C PRO A 95 1.34 5.88 -8.06
N ASN A 96 0.06 6.25 -8.21
CA ASN A 96 -0.41 7.31 -9.13
C ASN A 96 -0.16 8.75 -8.64
N ARG A 97 0.80 8.95 -7.72
CA ARG A 97 1.24 10.23 -7.14
C ARG A 97 0.19 11.01 -6.33
N LYS A 98 -1.04 10.49 -6.16
CA LYS A 98 -2.07 11.11 -5.29
C LYS A 98 -1.67 10.98 -3.81
N LEU A 99 -1.95 12.00 -3.00
CA LEU A 99 -1.65 12.01 -1.56
C LEU A 99 -2.46 10.95 -0.81
N VAL A 100 -1.84 10.30 0.18
CA VAL A 100 -2.52 9.40 1.13
C VAL A 100 -2.77 10.18 2.41
N GLY A 101 -4.04 10.49 2.71
CA GLY A 101 -4.41 11.29 3.89
C GLY A 101 -3.92 12.74 3.78
N MET A 102 -3.41 13.27 4.89
CA MET A 102 -2.82 14.61 4.99
C MET A 102 -1.31 14.51 5.23
N ARG A 103 -0.56 15.55 4.84
CA ARG A 103 0.84 15.69 5.26
C ARG A 103 0.90 15.98 6.75
N ARG A 104 1.96 15.52 7.42
CA ARG A 104 2.19 15.74 8.86
C ARG A 104 3.64 16.08 9.11
N SER A 105 3.92 16.86 10.14
CA SER A 105 5.26 16.90 10.73
C SER A 105 5.59 15.55 11.37
N VAL A 106 6.88 15.19 11.36
CA VAL A 106 7.45 14.04 12.08
C VAL A 106 8.64 14.50 12.89
N SER A 107 8.87 13.89 14.06
CA SER A 107 10.09 14.16 14.83
C SER A 107 11.34 13.69 14.06
N PRO A 108 12.52 14.28 14.29
CA PRO A 108 13.76 13.84 13.65
C PRO A 108 14.09 12.35 13.93
N VAL A 109 13.65 11.83 15.09
CA VAL A 109 13.86 10.42 15.48
C VAL A 109 12.95 9.50 14.67
N VAL A 110 11.65 9.82 14.55
CA VAL A 110 10.72 9.09 13.65
C VAL A 110 11.19 9.17 12.20
N ALA A 111 11.66 10.33 11.75
CA ALA A 111 12.21 10.50 10.41
C ALA A 111 13.48 9.66 10.17
N LYS A 112 14.34 9.45 11.18
CA LYS A 112 15.48 8.52 11.11
C LYS A 112 15.01 7.07 10.98
N ILE A 113 14.13 6.62 11.87
CA ILE A 113 13.63 5.22 11.87
C ILE A 113 12.89 4.90 10.56
N LEU A 114 12.11 5.84 10.02
CA LEU A 114 11.47 5.70 8.72
C LEU A 114 12.47 5.61 7.56
N LYS A 115 13.64 6.25 7.62
CA LYS A 115 14.69 6.12 6.60
C LYS A 115 15.32 4.73 6.65
N THR A 116 15.69 4.24 7.83
CA THR A 116 16.18 2.86 8.02
C THR A 116 15.16 1.83 7.49
N LEU A 117 13.87 2.02 7.77
CA LEU A 117 12.82 1.15 7.23
C LEU A 117 12.63 1.26 5.70
N ILE A 118 12.91 2.42 5.09
CA ILE A 118 12.81 2.63 3.63
C ILE A 118 14.01 2.01 2.88
N TYR A 119 15.23 2.12 3.43
CA TYR A 119 16.45 1.68 2.77
C TYR A 119 16.86 0.25 3.16
N ASP A 120 16.94 -0.01 4.47
CA ASP A 120 17.47 -1.26 5.03
C ASP A 120 16.36 -2.30 5.28
N LYS A 121 15.09 -1.86 5.28
CA LYS A 121 13.87 -2.65 5.56
C LYS A 121 13.76 -3.20 7.00
N GLU A 122 14.65 -2.78 7.88
CA GLU A 122 14.63 -3.11 9.30
C GLU A 122 14.07 -1.95 10.14
N VAL A 123 13.67 -2.25 11.38
CA VAL A 123 13.23 -1.25 12.36
C VAL A 123 14.16 -1.32 13.55
N ASP A 124 14.85 -0.21 13.83
CA ASP A 124 15.61 0.00 15.06
C ASP A 124 14.65 -0.01 16.26
N GLN A 125 14.52 -1.18 16.89
CA GLN A 125 13.61 -1.39 18.02
C GLN A 125 14.07 -0.60 19.26
N GLU A 126 15.37 -0.35 19.43
CA GLU A 126 15.87 0.39 20.58
C GLU A 126 15.53 1.89 20.45
N ALA A 127 15.69 2.46 19.26
CA ALA A 127 15.22 3.82 18.96
C ALA A 127 13.69 3.93 19.02
N TYR A 128 12.95 2.95 18.49
CA TYR A 128 11.48 2.92 18.58
C TYR A 128 11.00 2.87 20.05
N ASN A 129 11.60 2.03 20.89
CA ASN A 129 11.23 1.91 22.29
C ASN A 129 11.47 3.21 23.09
N LYS A 130 12.45 4.03 22.68
CA LYS A 130 12.74 5.35 23.26
C LYS A 130 11.84 6.49 22.75
N LEU A 131 10.99 6.27 21.75
CA LEU A 131 10.05 7.29 21.27
C LEU A 131 8.97 7.63 22.30
N PRO A 132 8.49 8.89 22.34
CA PRO A 132 7.29 9.26 23.10
C PRO A 132 6.04 8.60 22.51
N MET A 133 4.97 8.50 23.33
CA MET A 133 3.77 7.73 22.98
C MET A 133 3.04 8.23 21.72
N ASP A 134 3.08 9.53 21.43
CA ASP A 134 2.49 10.10 20.21
C ASP A 134 3.29 9.75 18.94
N ASP A 135 4.63 9.76 19.01
CA ASP A 135 5.50 9.33 17.91
C ASP A 135 5.34 7.82 17.64
N LYS A 136 5.19 7.00 18.69
CA LYS A 136 4.90 5.55 18.55
C LYS A 136 3.57 5.31 17.84
N GLN A 137 2.53 6.06 18.21
CA GLN A 137 1.22 6.00 17.54
C GLN A 137 1.29 6.45 16.08
N LEU A 138 2.01 7.55 15.80
CA LEU A 138 2.22 8.06 14.45
C LEU A 138 2.96 7.05 13.58
N PHE A 139 4.04 6.45 14.09
CA PHE A 139 4.77 5.38 13.42
C PHE A 139 3.85 4.18 13.12
N HIS A 140 3.09 3.72 14.11
CA HIS A 140 2.17 2.59 13.92
C HIS A 140 1.06 2.88 12.89
N GLU A 141 0.52 4.11 12.86
CA GLU A 141 -0.43 4.54 11.83
C GLU A 141 0.19 4.47 10.42
N ILE A 142 1.47 4.84 10.29
CA ILE A 142 2.21 4.74 9.02
C ILE A 142 2.39 3.28 8.59
N LEU A 143 2.77 2.37 9.51
CA LEU A 143 2.90 0.94 9.20
C LEU A 143 1.57 0.36 8.67
N ARG A 144 0.46 0.76 9.28
CA ARG A 144 -0.89 0.36 8.88
C ARG A 144 -1.31 0.95 7.53
N ILE A 145 -1.08 2.25 7.30
CA ILE A 145 -1.40 2.91 6.02
C ILE A 145 -0.57 2.35 4.86
N THR A 146 0.69 2.00 5.12
CA THR A 146 1.61 1.41 4.14
C THR A 146 1.38 -0.09 3.94
N HIS A 147 0.77 -0.77 4.91
CA HIS A 147 0.54 -2.23 4.99
C HIS A 147 1.81 -3.06 5.19
N ILE A 148 2.95 -2.42 5.50
CA ILE A 148 4.24 -3.09 5.76
C ILE A 148 4.24 -3.94 7.04
N GLN A 149 3.23 -3.78 7.90
CA GLN A 149 3.01 -4.60 9.11
C GLN A 149 3.02 -6.13 8.85
N TYR A 150 2.72 -6.57 7.62
CA TYR A 150 2.76 -7.97 7.20
C TYR A 150 4.09 -8.42 6.58
N GLU A 151 5.04 -7.50 6.36
CA GLU A 151 6.36 -7.80 5.77
C GLU A 151 7.39 -8.13 6.86
N PHE A 152 7.11 -7.80 8.14
CA PHE A 152 7.95 -8.16 9.28
C PHE A 152 7.66 -9.57 9.80
N LYS A 153 8.71 -10.33 10.14
CA LYS A 153 8.59 -11.65 10.79
C LYS A 153 7.91 -11.57 12.17
N ASN A 154 8.28 -10.54 12.93
CA ASN A 154 7.62 -10.16 14.18
C ASN A 154 6.99 -8.79 13.94
N PRO A 155 5.65 -8.66 13.86
CA PRO A 155 5.01 -7.35 13.78
C PRO A 155 5.27 -6.57 15.07
N LEU A 156 5.51 -5.25 14.96
CA LEU A 156 5.58 -4.40 16.14
C LEU A 156 4.22 -4.38 16.84
N GLN A 157 4.22 -4.59 18.15
CA GLN A 157 2.99 -4.57 18.95
C GLN A 157 2.34 -3.17 18.93
N ASP A 158 1.02 -3.11 18.76
CA ASP A 158 0.25 -1.88 18.90
C ASP A 158 0.59 -1.21 20.25
N PRO A 159 1.14 0.03 20.27
CA PRO A 159 1.57 0.66 21.53
C PRO A 159 0.39 0.94 22.46
N ARG A 160 -0.83 1.03 21.90
CA ARG A 160 -2.09 1.14 22.63
C ARG A 160 -2.59 -0.18 23.23
N GLU A 161 -2.06 -1.32 22.81
CA GLU A 161 -2.36 -2.63 23.39
C GLU A 161 -1.32 -3.04 24.43
N ALA A 162 -0.03 -2.70 24.21
CA ALA A 162 1.01 -2.82 25.22
C ALA A 162 0.61 -2.11 26.54
N LEU A 163 0.24 -0.82 26.48
CA LEU A 163 -0.25 -0.07 27.65
C LEU A 163 -1.46 -0.70 28.34
N LYS A 164 -2.37 -1.33 27.59
CA LYS A 164 -3.53 -2.03 28.18
C LYS A 164 -3.08 -3.30 28.92
N GLN A 165 -2.14 -4.05 28.36
CA GLN A 165 -1.60 -5.27 28.98
C GLN A 165 -0.81 -4.92 30.24
N GLU A 166 0.04 -3.88 30.21
CA GLU A 166 0.74 -3.34 31.36
C GLU A 166 -0.24 -2.87 32.46
N TYR A 167 -1.26 -2.09 32.09
CA TYR A 167 -2.31 -1.67 33.02
C TYR A 167 -3.06 -2.86 33.65
N ILE A 168 -3.40 -3.88 32.86
CA ILE A 168 -4.08 -5.10 33.35
C ILE A 168 -3.16 -5.88 34.30
N LYS A 169 -1.86 -6.00 33.99
CA LYS A 169 -0.86 -6.65 34.85
C LYS A 169 -0.73 -5.93 36.19
N LEU A 170 -0.39 -4.64 36.17
CA LEU A 170 -0.16 -3.83 37.38
C LEU A 170 -1.42 -3.74 38.25
N LYS A 171 -2.61 -3.60 37.63
CA LYS A 171 -3.89 -3.68 38.32
C LYS A 171 -4.11 -5.07 38.96
N GLY A 172 -3.74 -6.14 38.26
CA GLY A 172 -3.81 -7.51 38.78
C GLY A 172 -2.92 -7.71 40.01
N GLU A 173 -1.68 -7.21 39.96
CA GLU A 173 -0.73 -7.28 41.07
C GLU A 173 -1.25 -6.54 42.32
N ILE A 174 -1.80 -5.33 42.16
CA ILE A 174 -2.44 -4.61 43.28
C ILE A 174 -3.72 -5.31 43.75
N MET A 175 -4.54 -5.88 42.85
CA MET A 175 -5.73 -6.66 43.24
C MET A 175 -5.41 -7.97 43.98
N LEU A 176 -4.17 -8.44 43.92
CA LEU A 176 -3.64 -9.56 44.71
C LEU A 176 -3.00 -9.12 46.03
N GLY A 177 -3.04 -7.82 46.38
CA GLY A 177 -2.51 -7.27 47.63
C GLY A 177 -1.02 -6.90 47.58
N ASN A 178 -0.44 -6.68 46.39
CA ASN A 178 0.95 -6.25 46.27
C ASN A 178 1.09 -4.72 46.39
N ASP A 179 1.15 -4.23 47.63
CA ASP A 179 1.26 -2.80 47.97
C ASP A 179 2.68 -2.20 47.78
N ASN A 180 3.51 -2.79 46.92
CA ASN A 180 4.84 -2.25 46.61
C ASN A 180 4.74 -0.82 46.03
N PRO A 181 5.37 0.19 46.63
CA PRO A 181 5.26 1.58 46.18
C PRO A 181 5.78 1.82 44.75
N GLU A 182 6.67 0.97 44.23
CA GLU A 182 7.13 1.06 42.84
C GLU A 182 6.02 0.64 41.85
N ILE A 183 5.25 -0.43 42.13
CA ILE A 183 4.10 -0.83 41.30
C ILE A 183 3.04 0.27 41.29
N VAL A 184 2.84 0.96 42.41
CA VAL A 184 1.92 2.10 42.53
C VAL A 184 2.43 3.34 41.76
N LYS A 185 3.75 3.53 41.62
CA LYS A 185 4.34 4.56 40.75
C LYS A 185 4.19 4.19 39.27
N GLU A 186 4.57 2.97 38.88
CA GLU A 186 4.45 2.45 37.51
C GLU A 186 3.00 2.56 37.00
N LEU A 187 2.02 2.15 37.81
CA LEU A 187 0.60 2.27 37.46
C LEU A 187 0.17 3.72 37.23
N LYS A 188 0.71 4.69 38.00
CA LYS A 188 0.43 6.12 37.79
C LYS A 188 1.04 6.61 36.48
N THR A 189 2.25 6.19 36.14
CA THR A 189 2.89 6.52 34.84
C THR A 189 2.09 5.95 33.68
N VAL A 190 1.75 4.66 33.71
CA VAL A 190 0.91 4.00 32.69
C VAL A 190 -0.45 4.69 32.54
N LEU A 191 -1.06 5.17 33.63
CA LEU A 191 -2.31 5.96 33.56
C LEU A 191 -2.13 7.32 32.86
N VAL A 192 -0.99 8.01 33.04
CA VAL A 192 -0.69 9.26 32.33
C VAL A 192 -0.46 8.99 30.82
N ASP A 193 0.21 7.91 30.47
CA ASP A 193 0.41 7.51 29.08
C ASP A 193 -0.91 7.05 28.42
N MET A 194 -1.76 6.31 29.14
CA MET A 194 -3.10 5.95 28.69
C MET A 194 -4.05 7.16 28.56
N TYR A 195 -3.87 8.21 29.38
CA TYR A 195 -4.59 9.48 29.21
C TYR A 195 -4.15 10.17 27.90
N SER A 196 -2.83 10.28 27.69
CA SER A 196 -2.23 10.91 26.52
C SER A 196 -2.61 10.19 25.22
N ALA A 197 -2.60 8.85 25.23
CA ALA A 197 -3.09 7.98 24.15
C ALA A 197 -4.63 7.96 23.99
N LYS A 198 -5.38 8.74 24.80
CA LYS A 198 -6.85 8.89 24.80
C LYS A 198 -7.61 7.59 25.09
N LEU A 199 -6.97 6.61 25.73
CA LEU A 199 -7.54 5.30 26.05
C LEU A 199 -8.48 5.34 27.25
N ILE A 200 -8.19 6.16 28.26
CA ILE A 200 -9.00 6.24 29.49
C ILE A 200 -10.45 6.65 29.20
N PHE A 201 -10.67 7.65 28.34
CA PHE A 201 -12.01 8.09 27.97
C PHE A 201 -12.81 6.96 27.28
N LEU A 202 -12.15 6.10 26.49
CA LEU A 202 -12.78 4.94 25.88
C LEU A 202 -13.20 3.90 26.94
N MET A 203 -12.28 3.55 27.85
CA MET A 203 -12.52 2.55 28.89
C MET A 203 -13.57 2.99 29.94
N MET A 204 -13.71 4.28 30.20
CA MET A 204 -14.76 4.80 31.09
C MET A 204 -16.14 4.80 30.43
N ASN A 205 -16.24 5.05 29.11
CA ASN A 205 -17.52 4.99 28.39
C ASN A 205 -17.98 3.56 28.07
N LEU A 206 -17.06 2.58 28.01
CA LEU A 206 -17.36 1.15 27.83
C LEU A 206 -18.12 0.49 29.00
N LYS A 207 -18.49 1.24 30.05
CA LYS A 207 -19.37 0.81 31.16
C LYS A 207 -20.82 1.30 31.03
N LYS A 208 -21.29 1.61 29.81
CA LYS A 208 -22.66 2.10 29.53
C LYS A 208 -23.50 1.18 28.63
N PHE A 209 -23.10 -0.09 28.53
CA PHE A 209 -23.83 -1.19 27.91
C PHE A 209 -23.75 -2.40 28.84
#